data_AF-R6F6T1-F1
#
_entry.id   AF-R6F6T1-F1
#
_cell.length_a   1.000
_cell.length_b   1.000
_cell.length_c   1.000
_cell.angle_alpha   90.00
_cell.angle_beta   90.00
_cell.angle_gamma   90.00
#
_symmetry.space_group_name_H-M   'P 1'
#
loop_
_entity.id
_entity.type
_entity.pdbx_description
1 polymer ?
#
loop_
_entity_poly.entity_id
_entity_poly.type
_entity_poly.pdbx_seq_one_letter_code
_entity_poly.pdbx_strand_id
1 'polypeptide(L)'
;MADVLDYASQQGDDIGIYIAFILAFLIYFIPVGFVGYWAIKFVGYMIKSYKQSSIKKSTTKQSLCFKYRVDSRNKKFTVWIIGILLCIYAAFKVCTYNIYLSKIKDRNTEPIELSQSLKERIQKETQGMDKAEVIDYSVKLTAKLLTFSATQGKLGNNKESKANCVGYARLCASICNYGFRQNHIQAKAKPVVGYVYLWNINLCKLISHNTSGKLSLFTKDHDFVDINGKFVDPCIYDILNVEAKQKE
;
A
#
# COMPACT_ATOMS: atom_id res chain seq x y z
N MET A 1 -6.15 9.38 -22.39
CA MET A 1 -5.09 8.40 -22.75
C MET A 1 -4.10 9.04 -23.72
N ALA A 2 -4.58 9.76 -24.75
CA ALA A 2 -3.74 10.60 -25.61
C ALA A 2 -2.92 11.64 -24.82
N ASP A 3 -3.53 12.36 -23.88
CA ASP A 3 -2.83 13.42 -23.12
C ASP A 3 -1.74 12.88 -22.16
N VAL A 4 -1.89 11.63 -21.69
CA VAL A 4 -0.91 10.94 -20.85
C VAL A 4 0.31 10.53 -21.69
N LEU A 5 0.06 10.06 -22.91
CA LEU A 5 1.10 9.72 -23.87
C LEU A 5 1.84 10.96 -24.36
N ASP A 6 1.14 12.08 -24.52
CA ASP A 6 1.74 13.35 -24.99
C ASP A 6 2.62 13.99 -23.92
N TYR A 7 2.18 14.01 -22.66
CA TYR A 7 3.00 14.45 -21.53
C TYR A 7 4.22 13.55 -21.30
N ALA A 8 4.05 12.23 -21.45
CA ALA A 8 5.11 11.23 -21.37
C ALA A 8 6.14 11.37 -22.50
N SER A 9 5.69 11.69 -23.72
CA SER A 9 6.53 11.90 -24.90
C SER A 9 7.36 13.18 -24.79
N GLN A 10 6.79 14.26 -24.22
CA GLN A 10 7.50 15.53 -24.02
C GLN A 10 8.65 15.45 -23.00
N GLN A 11 8.67 14.44 -22.11
CA GLN A 11 9.71 14.29 -21.09
C GLN A 11 10.95 13.51 -21.54
N GLY A 12 10.96 12.97 -22.77
CA GLY A 12 12.19 12.50 -23.41
C GLY A 12 12.90 11.30 -22.77
N ASP A 13 12.16 10.41 -22.10
CA ASP A 13 12.70 9.15 -21.56
C ASP A 13 11.71 8.00 -21.81
N ASP A 14 12.23 6.82 -22.19
CA ASP A 14 11.49 5.57 -22.43
C ASP A 14 10.50 5.18 -21.31
N ILE A 15 10.68 5.78 -20.13
CA ILE A 15 9.88 5.65 -18.91
C ILE A 15 8.41 6.09 -19.13
N GLY A 16 8.17 7.06 -20.01
CA GLY A 16 6.82 7.52 -20.34
C GLY A 16 5.91 6.42 -20.91
N ILE A 17 6.51 5.52 -21.71
CA ILE A 17 5.83 4.35 -22.28
C ILE A 17 5.51 3.35 -21.17
N TYR A 18 6.42 3.11 -20.21
CA TYR A 18 6.17 2.23 -19.08
C TYR A 18 5.05 2.72 -18.16
N ILE A 19 4.93 4.03 -17.94
CA ILE A 19 3.82 4.62 -17.17
C ILE A 19 2.49 4.46 -17.90
N ALA A 20 2.47 4.65 -19.22
CA ALA A 20 1.28 4.39 -20.03
C ALA A 20 0.89 2.90 -19.98
N PHE A 21 1.87 1.98 -19.99
CA PHE A 21 1.63 0.56 -19.76
C PHE A 21 1.08 0.27 -18.36
N ILE A 22 1.61 0.90 -17.31
CA ILE A 22 1.13 0.74 -15.93
C ILE A 22 -0.29 1.30 -15.76
N LEU A 23 -0.60 2.46 -16.33
CA LEU A 23 -1.94 3.03 -16.30
C LEU A 23 -2.93 2.22 -17.14
N ALA A 24 -2.51 1.69 -18.29
CA ALA A 24 -3.30 0.73 -19.05
C ALA A 24 -3.51 -0.56 -18.25
N PHE A 25 -2.49 -1.05 -17.53
CA PHE A 25 -2.59 -2.20 -16.63
C PHE A 25 -3.54 -1.91 -15.47
N LEU A 26 -3.46 -0.74 -14.83
CA LEU A 26 -4.33 -0.34 -13.73
C LEU A 26 -5.77 -0.14 -14.21
N ILE A 27 -6.00 0.44 -15.40
CA ILE A 27 -7.33 0.56 -16.02
C ILE A 27 -7.88 -0.81 -16.42
N TYR A 28 -7.03 -1.74 -16.87
CA TYR A 28 -7.37 -3.13 -17.17
C TYR A 28 -7.59 -3.97 -15.91
N PHE A 29 -7.05 -3.54 -14.75
CA PHE A 29 -7.29 -4.13 -13.43
C PHE A 29 -8.36 -3.39 -12.61
N ILE A 30 -8.90 -2.23 -13.04
CA ILE A 30 -10.11 -1.65 -12.42
C ILE A 30 -11.35 -2.52 -12.66
N PRO A 31 -11.50 -3.29 -13.76
CA PRO A 31 -12.46 -4.39 -13.80
C PRO A 31 -11.98 -5.61 -13.00
N VAL A 32 -11.03 -5.54 -12.06
CA VAL A 32 -10.82 -6.62 -11.06
C VAL A 32 -12.01 -6.74 -10.11
N GLY A 33 -12.89 -5.73 -10.02
CA GLY A 33 -14.24 -5.94 -9.50
C GLY A 33 -15.04 -6.96 -10.35
N PHE A 34 -14.85 -6.94 -11.67
CA PHE A 34 -15.45 -7.88 -12.63
C PHE A 34 -14.70 -9.23 -12.63
N VAL A 35 -13.36 -9.26 -12.66
CA VAL A 35 -12.57 -10.51 -12.58
C VAL A 35 -12.72 -11.17 -11.22
N GLY A 36 -12.79 -10.41 -10.12
CA GLY A 36 -13.09 -10.89 -8.78
C GLY A 36 -14.52 -11.42 -8.65
N TYR A 37 -15.52 -10.72 -9.20
CA TYR A 37 -16.90 -11.20 -9.29
C TYR A 37 -17.00 -12.50 -10.11
N TRP A 38 -16.34 -12.56 -11.27
CA TRP A 38 -16.29 -13.76 -12.10
C TRP A 38 -15.48 -14.88 -11.44
N ALA A 39 -14.39 -14.59 -10.72
CA ALA A 39 -13.61 -15.56 -9.96
C ALA A 39 -14.42 -16.14 -8.79
N ILE A 40 -15.16 -15.33 -8.05
CA ILE A 40 -16.08 -15.80 -6.99
C ILE A 40 -17.20 -16.65 -7.60
N LYS A 41 -17.80 -16.21 -8.70
CA LYS A 41 -18.86 -16.96 -9.41
C LYS A 41 -18.33 -18.28 -10.00
N PHE A 42 -17.09 -18.29 -10.48
CA PHE A 42 -16.40 -19.45 -11.03
C PHE A 42 -15.98 -20.45 -9.95
N VAL A 43 -15.49 -19.97 -8.80
CA VAL A 43 -15.26 -20.80 -7.59
C VAL A 43 -16.59 -21.39 -7.11
N GLY A 44 -17.67 -20.62 -7.10
CA GLY A 44 -19.02 -21.12 -6.82
C GLY A 44 -19.47 -22.21 -7.80
N TYR A 45 -19.18 -22.05 -9.09
CA TYR A 45 -19.48 -23.04 -10.13
C TYR A 45 -18.65 -24.33 -9.97
N MET A 46 -17.37 -24.19 -9.62
CA MET A 46 -16.45 -25.31 -9.35
C MET A 46 -16.88 -26.11 -8.11
N ILE A 47 -17.28 -25.45 -7.02
CA ILE A 47 -17.80 -26.11 -5.81
C ILE A 47 -19.10 -26.87 -6.11
N LYS A 48 -19.99 -26.28 -6.90
CA LYS A 48 -21.26 -26.91 -7.31
C LYS A 48 -21.02 -28.15 -8.20
N SER A 49 -20.10 -28.06 -9.16
CA SER A 49 -19.68 -29.20 -9.99
C SER A 49 -18.99 -30.29 -9.17
N TYR A 50 -18.17 -29.94 -8.18
CA TYR A 50 -17.48 -30.91 -7.32
C TYR A 50 -18.48 -31.70 -6.47
N LYS A 51 -19.47 -31.01 -5.88
CA LYS A 51 -20.57 -31.62 -5.10
C LYS A 51 -21.48 -32.50 -5.96
N GLN A 52 -21.68 -32.15 -7.22
CA GLN A 52 -22.45 -32.97 -8.16
C GLN A 52 -21.69 -34.21 -8.66
N SER A 53 -20.35 -34.15 -8.73
CA SER A 53 -19.50 -35.31 -9.07
C SER A 53 -19.33 -36.30 -7.91
N SER A 54 -19.45 -35.86 -6.65
CA SER A 54 -19.34 -36.76 -5.49
C SER A 54 -20.58 -37.66 -5.30
N ILE A 55 -21.70 -37.32 -5.93
CA ILE A 55 -22.98 -38.04 -5.81
C ILE A 55 -23.10 -39.18 -6.85
N LYS A 56 -22.39 -39.11 -8.00
CA LYS A 56 -22.37 -40.19 -9.00
C LYS A 56 -21.07 -41.00 -8.92
N LYS A 57 -20.99 -41.94 -7.97
CA LYS A 57 -20.02 -43.04 -8.01
C LYS A 57 -20.56 -44.16 -8.91
N SER A 58 -20.09 -44.20 -10.16
CA SER A 58 -20.11 -45.41 -10.99
C SER A 58 -18.67 -45.75 -11.39
N THR A 59 -18.22 -46.91 -10.94
CA THR A 59 -16.86 -47.44 -11.08
C THR A 59 -16.67 -48.08 -12.45
N THR A 60 -15.87 -47.45 -13.31
CA THR A 60 -15.32 -48.05 -14.52
C THR A 60 -13.92 -47.47 -14.77
N LYS A 61 -12.97 -48.26 -15.27
CA LYS A 61 -11.55 -47.88 -15.44
C LYS A 61 -11.35 -46.57 -16.23
N GLN A 62 -12.28 -46.28 -17.14
CA GLN A 62 -12.32 -45.07 -17.97
C GLN A 62 -12.68 -43.80 -17.18
N SER A 63 -13.53 -43.90 -16.14
CA SER A 63 -13.91 -42.78 -15.27
C SER A 63 -12.79 -42.38 -14.31
N LEU A 64 -11.98 -43.34 -13.85
CA LEU A 64 -10.75 -43.10 -13.09
C LEU A 64 -9.69 -42.36 -13.92
N CYS A 65 -9.49 -42.77 -15.17
CA CYS A 65 -8.52 -42.13 -16.08
C CYS A 65 -8.94 -40.69 -16.45
N PHE A 66 -10.24 -40.45 -16.66
CA PHE A 66 -10.79 -39.11 -16.89
C PHE A 66 -10.64 -38.21 -15.65
N LYS A 67 -10.91 -38.73 -14.44
CA LYS A 67 -10.74 -38.00 -13.19
C LYS A 67 -9.27 -37.62 -12.95
N TYR A 68 -8.32 -38.52 -13.23
CA TYR A 68 -6.89 -38.26 -13.12
C TYR A 68 -6.41 -37.19 -14.12
N ARG A 69 -6.94 -37.23 -15.36
CA ARG A 69 -6.62 -36.24 -16.41
C ARG A 69 -7.18 -34.85 -16.11
N VAL A 70 -8.37 -34.74 -15.53
CA VAL A 70 -8.96 -33.47 -15.09
C VAL A 70 -8.22 -32.89 -13.88
N ASP A 71 -7.87 -33.71 -12.88
CA ASP A 71 -7.07 -33.29 -11.72
C ASP A 71 -5.67 -32.82 -12.14
N SER A 72 -5.01 -33.51 -13.07
CA SER A 72 -3.70 -33.10 -13.61
C SER A 72 -3.75 -31.78 -14.39
N ARG A 73 -4.85 -31.50 -15.12
CA ARG A 73 -5.03 -30.24 -15.87
C ARG A 73 -5.33 -29.08 -14.93
N ASN A 74 -6.15 -29.30 -13.91
CA ASN A 74 -6.45 -28.30 -12.89
C ASN A 74 -5.19 -27.94 -12.09
N LYS A 75 -4.36 -28.93 -11.73
CA LYS A 75 -3.05 -28.69 -11.08
C LYS A 75 -2.11 -27.86 -11.94
N LYS A 76 -1.99 -28.17 -13.24
CA LYS A 76 -1.17 -27.37 -14.17
C LYS A 76 -1.68 -25.93 -14.30
N PHE A 77 -2.99 -25.73 -14.33
CA PHE A 77 -3.61 -24.41 -14.40
C PHE A 77 -3.43 -23.60 -13.10
N THR A 78 -3.56 -24.23 -11.93
CA THR A 78 -3.25 -23.60 -10.64
C THR A 78 -1.79 -23.16 -10.55
N VAL A 79 -0.85 -24.00 -11.01
CA VAL A 79 0.58 -23.64 -11.05
C VAL A 79 0.82 -22.43 -11.96
N TRP A 80 0.15 -22.35 -13.11
CA TRP A 80 0.22 -21.17 -13.99
C TRP A 80 -0.30 -19.90 -13.34
N ILE A 81 -1.45 -19.96 -12.65
CA ILE A 81 -2.01 -18.81 -11.93
C ILE A 81 -1.05 -18.33 -10.84
N ILE A 82 -0.49 -19.26 -10.05
CA ILE A 82 0.49 -18.91 -9.01
C ILE A 82 1.72 -18.25 -9.65
N GLY A 83 2.22 -18.80 -10.76
CA GLY A 83 3.32 -18.20 -11.52
C GLY A 83 3.03 -16.77 -11.98
N ILE A 84 1.84 -16.53 -12.55
CA ILE A 84 1.43 -15.20 -13.00
C ILE A 84 1.32 -14.22 -11.82
N LEU A 85 0.71 -14.63 -10.70
CA LEU A 85 0.61 -13.80 -9.50
C LEU A 85 1.98 -13.44 -8.92
N LEU A 86 2.93 -14.38 -8.92
CA LEU A 86 4.31 -14.13 -8.49
C LEU A 86 5.02 -13.15 -9.42
N CYS A 87 4.85 -13.28 -10.74
CA CYS A 87 5.40 -12.32 -11.70
C CYS A 87 4.83 -10.91 -11.52
N ILE A 88 3.51 -10.80 -11.29
CA ILE A 88 2.86 -9.51 -11.01
C ILE A 88 3.40 -8.90 -9.71
N TYR A 89 3.55 -9.70 -8.66
CA TYR A 89 4.11 -9.24 -7.39
C TYR A 89 5.56 -8.76 -7.54
N ALA A 90 6.39 -9.52 -8.27
CA ALA A 90 7.77 -9.16 -8.54
C ALA A 90 7.85 -7.84 -9.33
N ALA A 91 7.06 -7.70 -10.40
CA ALA A 91 6.97 -6.48 -11.18
C ALA A 91 6.53 -5.29 -10.31
N PHE A 92 5.52 -5.47 -9.46
CA PHE A 92 5.08 -4.44 -8.51
C PHE A 92 6.20 -4.01 -7.56
N LYS A 93 6.97 -4.96 -7.00
CA LYS A 93 8.12 -4.68 -6.13
C LYS A 93 9.22 -3.91 -6.86
N VAL A 94 9.52 -4.29 -8.11
CA VAL A 94 10.50 -3.57 -8.95
C VAL A 94 10.01 -2.14 -9.24
N CYS A 95 8.75 -1.98 -9.63
CA CYS A 95 8.18 -0.66 -9.91
C CYS A 95 8.24 0.24 -8.68
N THR A 96 7.90 -0.27 -7.49
CA THR A 96 7.88 0.50 -6.23
C THR A 96 9.26 0.70 -5.56
N TYR A 97 10.33 0.09 -6.09
CA TYR A 97 11.66 0.11 -5.47
C TYR A 97 12.30 1.50 -5.36
N ASN A 98 12.00 2.39 -6.32
CA ASN A 98 12.52 3.75 -6.40
C ASN A 98 11.50 4.80 -5.96
N ILE A 99 10.69 4.47 -4.94
CA ILE A 99 9.88 5.48 -4.23
C ILE A 99 10.79 6.28 -3.31
N TYR A 100 10.80 7.61 -3.47
CA TYR A 100 11.51 8.49 -2.57
C TYR A 100 10.70 9.74 -2.21
N LEU A 101 11.05 10.36 -1.08
CA LEU A 101 10.42 11.55 -0.54
C LEU A 101 11.31 12.78 -0.69
N SER A 102 10.70 13.91 -1.04
CA SER A 102 11.36 15.21 -1.09
C SER A 102 10.59 16.21 -0.25
N LYS A 103 11.22 16.72 0.80
CA LYS A 103 10.63 17.75 1.68
C LYS A 103 10.61 19.11 1.00
N ILE A 104 9.50 19.84 1.18
CA ILE A 104 9.34 21.24 0.77
C ILE A 104 9.40 22.15 1.99
N LYS A 105 8.65 21.81 3.05
CA LYS A 105 8.56 22.61 4.27
C LYS A 105 8.15 21.79 5.49
N ASP A 106 8.40 22.34 6.67
CA ASP A 106 7.79 21.85 7.90
C ASP A 106 6.29 22.12 7.88
N ARG A 107 5.52 21.20 8.48
CA ARG A 107 4.09 21.44 8.69
C ARG A 107 3.86 22.03 10.08
N ASN A 108 3.36 23.25 10.11
CA ASN A 108 2.95 23.93 11.35
C ASN A 108 1.59 23.38 11.79
N THR A 109 1.61 22.28 12.52
CA THR A 109 0.41 21.67 13.12
C THR A 109 0.69 21.21 14.53
N GLU A 110 -0.31 21.35 15.38
CA GLU A 110 -0.22 20.86 16.76
C GLU A 110 -0.01 19.33 16.79
N PRO A 111 0.82 18.82 17.71
CA PRO A 111 0.92 17.39 17.97
C PRO A 111 -0.46 16.80 18.30
N ILE A 112 -0.68 15.54 17.91
CA ILE A 112 -1.85 14.81 18.39
C ILE A 112 -1.59 14.37 19.82
N GLU A 113 -2.52 14.66 20.72
CA GLU A 113 -2.51 14.11 22.07
C GLU A 113 -2.83 12.61 22.01
N LEU A 114 -1.91 11.80 22.54
CA LEU A 114 -2.10 10.35 22.62
C LEU A 114 -3.00 10.02 23.82
N SER A 115 -3.97 9.12 23.60
CA SER A 115 -4.78 8.57 24.67
C SER A 115 -3.92 7.82 25.69
N GLN A 116 -4.40 7.71 26.93
CA GLN A 116 -3.66 7.05 28.00
C GLN A 116 -3.35 5.58 27.69
N SER A 117 -4.33 4.83 27.17
CA SER A 117 -4.15 3.43 26.79
C SER A 117 -3.14 3.27 25.65
N LEU A 118 -3.07 4.22 24.71
CA LEU A 118 -2.08 4.19 23.64
C LEU A 118 -0.67 4.51 24.18
N LYS A 119 -0.54 5.45 25.12
CA LYS A 119 0.72 5.76 25.82
C LYS A 119 1.27 4.52 26.53
N GLU A 120 0.45 3.86 27.35
CA GLU A 120 0.83 2.64 28.08
C GLU A 120 1.29 1.54 27.13
N ARG A 121 0.56 1.35 26.02
CA ARG A 121 0.94 0.39 24.99
C ARG A 121 2.30 0.72 24.37
N ILE A 122 2.53 1.96 23.96
CA ILE A 122 3.82 2.38 23.37
C ILE A 122 4.95 2.20 24.37
N GLN A 123 4.76 2.62 25.63
CA GLN A 123 5.77 2.46 26.67
C GLN A 123 6.16 0.99 26.85
N LYS A 124 5.18 0.08 26.94
CA LYS A 124 5.43 -1.35 27.10
C LYS A 124 6.07 -1.97 25.86
N GLU A 125 5.55 -1.69 24.66
CA GLU A 125 5.99 -2.33 23.41
C GLU A 125 7.33 -1.78 22.90
N THR A 126 7.74 -0.57 23.31
CA THR A 126 9.00 0.05 22.87
C THR A 126 10.13 -0.03 23.90
N GLN A 127 9.93 -0.67 25.05
CA GLN A 127 10.92 -0.68 26.13
C GLN A 127 12.26 -1.30 25.65
N GLY A 128 13.34 -0.51 25.76
CA GLY A 128 14.69 -0.95 25.40
C GLY A 128 14.98 -0.90 23.89
N MET A 129 14.04 -0.42 23.07
CA MET A 129 14.26 -0.25 21.64
C MET A 129 15.22 0.91 21.35
N ASP A 130 16.03 0.75 20.30
CA ASP A 130 16.85 1.82 19.77
C ASP A 130 16.05 2.80 18.87
N LYS A 131 16.74 3.81 18.33
CA LYS A 131 16.11 4.82 17.46
C LYS A 131 15.45 4.21 16.22
N ALA A 132 16.10 3.26 15.55
CA ALA A 132 15.58 2.67 14.33
C ALA A 132 14.35 1.79 14.62
N GLU A 133 14.42 1.01 15.71
CA GLU A 133 13.33 0.15 16.17
C GLU A 133 12.09 0.97 16.59
N VAL A 134 12.26 2.07 17.31
CA VAL A 134 11.14 2.97 17.66
C VAL A 134 10.50 3.58 16.41
N ILE A 135 11.30 3.93 15.39
CA ILE A 135 10.78 4.47 14.12
C ILE A 135 9.94 3.42 13.39
N ASP A 136 10.49 2.22 13.21
CA ASP A 136 9.81 1.10 12.54
C ASP A 136 8.50 0.75 13.26
N TYR A 137 8.56 0.63 14.60
CA TYR A 137 7.38 0.42 15.44
C TYR A 137 6.32 1.51 15.22
N SER A 138 6.72 2.78 15.21
CA SER A 138 5.80 3.91 15.10
C SER A 138 5.10 3.96 13.73
N VAL A 139 5.83 3.64 12.67
CA VAL A 139 5.27 3.53 11.31
C VAL A 139 4.24 2.40 11.26
N LYS A 140 4.61 1.20 11.72
CA LYS A 140 3.74 0.02 11.73
C LYS A 140 2.52 0.20 12.62
N LEU A 141 2.69 0.80 13.79
CA LEU A 141 1.58 1.07 14.70
C LEU A 141 0.62 2.09 14.09
N THR A 142 1.13 3.17 13.48
CA THR A 142 0.28 4.16 12.79
C THR A 142 -0.58 3.51 11.70
N ALA A 143 0.02 2.68 10.85
CA ALA A 143 -0.69 1.94 9.80
C ALA A 143 -1.70 0.92 10.36
N LYS A 144 -1.47 0.37 11.56
CA LYS A 144 -2.44 -0.48 12.25
C LYS A 144 -3.62 0.31 12.84
N LEU A 145 -3.38 1.54 13.27
CA LEU A 145 -4.37 2.39 13.94
C LEU A 145 -5.24 3.18 12.96
N LEU A 146 -4.80 3.41 11.74
CA LEU A 146 -5.51 4.26 10.78
C LEU A 146 -5.98 3.46 9.56
N THR A 147 -7.05 3.98 8.95
CA THR A 147 -7.45 3.63 7.58
C THR A 147 -7.44 4.89 6.74
N PHE A 148 -6.80 4.82 5.56
CA PHE A 148 -6.70 5.98 4.69
C PHE A 148 -8.09 6.47 4.22
N SER A 149 -8.30 7.77 4.32
CA SER A 149 -9.52 8.46 3.88
C SER A 149 -9.20 9.88 3.46
N ALA A 150 -9.85 10.35 2.39
CA ALA A 150 -9.74 11.74 1.95
C ALA A 150 -10.28 12.75 2.99
N THR A 151 -11.15 12.30 3.90
CA THR A 151 -11.66 13.08 5.02
C THR A 151 -11.04 12.61 6.33
N GLN A 152 -10.78 13.56 7.22
CA GLN A 152 -10.27 13.29 8.55
C GLN A 152 -11.43 12.98 9.50
N GLY A 153 -11.43 11.79 10.10
CA GLY A 153 -12.32 11.43 11.21
C GLY A 153 -11.68 11.72 12.56
N LYS A 154 -12.40 11.36 13.63
CA LYS A 154 -11.82 11.35 14.97
C LYS A 154 -10.71 10.29 15.04
N LEU A 155 -9.53 10.70 15.46
CA LEU A 155 -8.41 9.79 15.65
C LEU A 155 -8.66 8.96 16.91
N GLY A 156 -8.84 7.66 16.74
CA GLY A 156 -9.06 6.70 17.81
C GLY A 156 -7.89 5.74 17.95
N ASN A 157 -8.09 4.73 18.80
CA ASN A 157 -7.07 3.73 19.15
C ASN A 157 -7.18 2.44 18.32
N ASN A 158 -7.96 2.45 17.24
CA ASN A 158 -8.25 1.29 16.42
C ASN A 158 -8.38 1.68 14.95
N LYS A 159 -8.30 0.68 14.06
CA LYS A 159 -8.30 0.83 12.59
C LYS A 159 -9.58 1.45 12.01
N GLU A 160 -10.61 1.68 12.82
CA GLU A 160 -11.82 2.40 12.43
C GLU A 160 -11.58 3.91 12.24
N SER A 161 -10.43 4.39 12.72
CA SER A 161 -10.01 5.79 12.64
C SER A 161 -9.59 6.15 11.22
N LYS A 162 -10.36 7.03 10.58
CA LYS A 162 -10.12 7.50 9.21
C LYS A 162 -9.23 8.73 9.19
N ALA A 163 -8.19 8.75 8.37
CA ALA A 163 -7.29 9.89 8.25
C ALA A 163 -6.70 10.03 6.84
N ASN A 164 -6.38 11.26 6.45
CA ASN A 164 -5.54 11.55 5.28
C ASN A 164 -4.05 11.54 5.66
N CYS A 165 -3.16 11.79 4.71
CA CYS A 165 -1.70 11.81 4.92
C CYS A 165 -1.28 12.73 6.08
N VAL A 166 -1.99 13.85 6.29
CA VAL A 166 -1.76 14.79 7.40
C VAL A 166 -1.97 14.10 8.75
N GLY A 167 -3.10 13.39 8.91
CA GLY A 167 -3.41 12.67 10.14
C GLY A 167 -2.41 11.54 10.41
N TYR A 168 -1.99 10.83 9.35
CA TYR A 168 -0.94 9.80 9.42
C TYR A 168 0.39 10.38 9.91
N ALA A 169 0.88 11.45 9.27
CA ALA A 169 2.14 12.08 9.63
C ALA A 169 2.12 12.64 11.07
N ARG A 170 1.03 13.31 11.46
CA ARG A 170 0.88 13.84 12.83
C ARG A 170 0.85 12.72 13.86
N LEU A 171 0.10 11.64 13.62
CA LEU A 171 -0.04 10.56 14.61
C LEU A 171 1.29 9.84 14.77
N CYS A 172 1.95 9.50 13.65
CA CYS A 172 3.26 8.87 13.68
C CYS A 172 4.32 9.74 14.37
N ALA A 173 4.33 11.06 14.12
CA ALA A 173 5.23 11.95 14.83
C ALA A 173 4.98 11.95 16.35
N SER A 174 3.72 11.96 16.78
CA SER A 174 3.36 11.86 18.21
C SER A 174 3.82 10.53 18.83
N ILE A 175 3.61 9.41 18.13
CA ILE A 175 4.03 8.07 18.59
C ILE A 175 5.56 7.98 18.66
N CYS A 176 6.28 8.39 17.61
CA CYS A 176 7.75 8.45 17.60
C CYS A 176 8.27 9.25 18.79
N ASN A 177 7.77 10.48 18.97
CA ASN A 177 8.24 11.37 20.03
C ASN A 177 7.95 10.81 21.43
N TYR A 178 6.82 10.13 21.62
CA TYR A 178 6.54 9.48 22.89
C TYR A 178 7.49 8.29 23.12
N GLY A 179 7.69 7.42 22.13
CA GLY A 179 8.63 6.30 22.18
C GLY A 179 10.08 6.74 22.44
N PHE A 180 10.53 7.81 21.77
CA PHE A 180 11.86 8.38 22.01
C PHE A 180 12.03 8.87 23.45
N ARG A 181 11.00 9.52 24.03
CA ARG A 181 11.04 9.95 25.43
C ARG A 181 11.11 8.78 26.40
N GLN A 182 10.32 7.71 26.17
CA GLN A 182 10.33 6.53 27.04
C GLN A 182 11.66 5.78 27.03
N ASN A 183 12.39 5.85 25.91
CA ASN A 183 13.67 5.15 25.74
C ASN A 183 14.89 6.08 25.86
N HIS A 184 14.70 7.32 26.34
CA HIS A 184 15.77 8.31 26.49
C HIS A 184 16.58 8.59 25.20
N ILE A 185 15.92 8.48 24.04
CA ILE A 185 16.54 8.69 22.73
C ILE A 185 16.49 10.19 22.38
N GLN A 186 17.65 10.77 22.05
CA GLN A 186 17.76 12.15 21.58
C GLN A 186 17.37 12.28 20.10
N ALA A 187 16.07 12.23 19.82
CA ALA A 187 15.51 12.43 18.49
C ALA A 187 14.17 13.18 18.56
N LYS A 188 13.84 13.89 17.48
CA LYS A 188 12.55 14.58 17.34
C LYS A 188 11.94 14.25 15.98
N ALA A 189 10.71 13.75 16.01
CA ALA A 189 9.89 13.55 14.84
C ALA A 189 8.97 14.76 14.62
N LYS A 190 8.83 15.21 13.38
CA LYS A 190 7.89 16.28 13.02
C LYS A 190 7.17 15.98 11.70
N PRO A 191 5.89 16.33 11.57
CA PRO A 191 5.21 16.25 10.29
C PRO A 191 5.78 17.30 9.33
N VAL A 192 5.96 16.90 8.08
CA VAL A 192 6.48 17.74 7.00
C VAL A 192 5.66 17.55 5.74
N VAL A 193 5.72 18.55 4.86
CA VAL A 193 5.04 18.54 3.56
C VAL A 193 6.07 18.40 2.46
N GLY A 194 5.77 17.57 1.48
CA GLY A 194 6.65 17.36 0.34
C GLY A 194 6.00 16.67 -0.84
N TYR A 195 6.82 16.01 -1.64
CA TYR A 195 6.41 15.25 -2.80
C TYR A 195 6.88 13.81 -2.71
N VAL A 196 6.08 12.91 -3.27
CA VAL A 196 6.44 11.52 -3.51
C VAL A 196 6.90 11.39 -4.95
N TYR A 197 8.05 10.77 -5.14
CA TYR A 197 8.60 10.49 -6.45
C TYR A 197 8.71 9.00 -6.68
N LEU A 198 8.55 8.62 -7.94
CA LEU A 198 8.80 7.27 -8.45
C LEU A 198 9.68 7.43 -9.69
N TRP A 199 10.92 6.92 -9.65
CA TRP A 199 11.83 6.99 -10.81
C TRP A 199 11.97 8.43 -11.34
N ASN A 200 12.18 9.38 -10.43
CA ASN A 200 12.24 10.84 -10.68
C ASN A 200 10.94 11.51 -11.18
N ILE A 201 9.85 10.77 -11.35
CA ILE A 201 8.53 11.33 -11.67
C ILE A 201 7.82 11.73 -10.40
N ASN A 202 7.38 12.99 -10.35
CA ASN A 202 6.57 13.52 -9.24
C ASN A 202 5.16 12.91 -9.31
N LEU A 203 4.91 11.89 -8.48
CA LEU A 203 3.62 11.18 -8.45
C LEU A 203 2.48 12.10 -8.04
N CYS A 204 2.72 13.02 -7.11
CA CYS A 204 1.74 14.00 -6.69
C CYS A 204 1.26 14.80 -7.92
N LYS A 205 2.18 15.43 -8.67
CA LYS A 205 1.82 16.19 -9.87
C LYS A 205 1.12 15.33 -10.94
N LEU A 206 1.65 14.15 -11.25
CA LEU A 206 1.12 13.26 -12.29
C LEU A 206 -0.33 12.86 -12.02
N ILE A 207 -0.65 12.48 -10.78
CA ILE A 207 -1.99 12.02 -10.42
C ILE A 207 -2.94 13.22 -10.27
N SER A 208 -2.47 14.37 -9.79
CA SER A 208 -3.27 15.59 -9.68
C SER A 208 -3.77 16.12 -11.03
N HIS A 209 -2.96 15.96 -12.08
CA HIS A 209 -3.31 16.38 -13.44
C HIS A 209 -4.35 15.46 -14.09
N ASN A 210 -4.36 14.18 -13.71
CA ASN A 210 -5.09 13.13 -14.43
C ASN A 210 -6.25 12.52 -13.63
N THR A 211 -6.53 12.98 -12.40
CA THR A 211 -7.64 12.47 -11.59
C THR A 211 -8.52 13.59 -11.02
N SER A 212 -9.81 13.54 -11.36
CA SER A 212 -10.86 14.35 -10.74
C SER A 212 -11.52 13.54 -9.62
N GLY A 213 -11.59 14.06 -8.39
CA GLY A 213 -12.29 13.41 -7.25
C GLY A 213 -11.42 13.19 -6.01
N LYS A 214 -11.82 12.26 -5.11
CA LYS A 214 -11.18 12.03 -3.79
C LYS A 214 -9.67 11.71 -3.84
N LEU A 215 -9.17 11.19 -4.97
CA LEU A 215 -7.74 10.94 -5.20
C LEU A 215 -6.93 12.23 -5.36
N SER A 216 -7.51 13.34 -5.83
CA SER A 216 -6.78 14.59 -6.04
C SER A 216 -6.23 15.19 -4.73
N LEU A 217 -6.90 14.92 -3.60
CA LEU A 217 -6.45 15.32 -2.25
C LEU A 217 -5.18 14.60 -1.81
N PHE A 218 -4.82 13.47 -2.43
CA PHE A 218 -3.58 12.74 -2.16
C PHE A 218 -2.39 13.28 -2.96
N THR A 219 -2.61 14.29 -3.82
CA THR A 219 -1.75 14.50 -5.00
C THR A 219 -1.30 15.94 -5.19
N LYS A 220 -1.80 16.91 -4.42
CA LYS A 220 -1.24 18.27 -4.49
C LYS A 220 0.13 18.34 -3.83
N ASP A 221 0.20 17.85 -2.60
CA ASP A 221 1.38 17.63 -1.79
C ASP A 221 1.12 16.41 -0.89
N HIS A 222 2.18 15.88 -0.29
CA HIS A 222 2.10 14.69 0.57
C HIS A 222 2.75 14.94 1.92
N ASP A 223 2.09 14.46 2.97
CA ASP A 223 2.52 14.61 4.34
C ASP A 223 3.22 13.34 4.82
N PHE A 224 4.43 13.52 5.36
CA PHE A 224 5.24 12.45 5.94
C PHE A 224 5.99 12.98 7.16
N VAL A 225 6.87 12.16 7.77
CA VAL A 225 7.57 12.50 9.01
C VAL A 225 9.06 12.66 8.76
N ASP A 226 9.64 13.74 9.29
CA ASP A 226 11.08 14.02 9.35
C ASP A 226 11.61 13.73 10.75
N ILE A 227 12.66 12.91 10.83
CA ILE A 227 13.32 12.50 12.06
C ILE A 227 14.83 12.77 11.92
N ASN A 228 15.23 13.99 12.22
CA ASN A 228 16.60 14.51 12.07
C ASN A 228 17.16 14.24 10.65
N GLY A 229 16.39 14.53 9.61
CA GLY A 229 16.77 14.35 8.22
C GLY A 229 16.35 13.00 7.62
N LYS A 230 16.04 11.98 8.42
CA LYS A 230 15.47 10.71 7.92
C LYS A 230 13.97 10.87 7.69
N PHE A 231 13.50 10.58 6.48
CA PHE A 231 12.08 10.62 6.15
C PHE A 231 11.41 9.25 6.28
N VAL A 232 10.23 9.21 6.88
CA VAL A 232 9.38 8.02 6.95
C VAL A 232 7.93 8.36 6.68
N ASP A 233 7.22 7.41 6.07
CA ASP A 233 5.87 7.63 5.58
C ASP A 233 4.93 6.47 5.94
N PRO A 234 4.17 6.61 7.05
CA PRO A 234 3.22 5.59 7.46
C PRO A 234 2.03 5.45 6.51
N CYS A 235 1.73 6.47 5.69
CA CYS A 235 0.62 6.44 4.75
C CYS A 235 0.97 5.61 3.50
N ILE A 236 2.16 5.84 2.93
CA ILE A 236 2.72 4.99 1.89
C ILE A 236 2.90 3.56 2.40
N TYR A 237 3.40 3.39 3.63
CA TYR A 237 3.54 2.06 4.22
C TYR A 237 2.20 1.33 4.34
N ASP A 238 1.13 1.99 4.81
CA ASP A 238 -0.20 1.36 4.92
C ASP A 238 -0.79 0.96 3.55
N ILE A 239 -0.62 1.81 2.52
CA ILE A 239 -1.21 1.58 1.20
C ILE A 239 -0.41 0.54 0.39
N LEU A 240 0.92 0.61 0.43
CA LEU A 240 1.81 -0.12 -0.47
C LEU A 240 2.66 -1.19 0.23
N ASN A 241 2.70 -1.19 1.57
CA ASN A 241 3.56 -2.07 2.37
C ASN A 241 5.03 -2.03 1.92
N VAL A 242 5.52 -0.80 1.68
CA VAL A 242 6.91 -0.48 1.32
C VAL A 242 7.39 0.71 2.15
N GLU A 243 8.67 0.71 2.50
CA GLU A 243 9.33 1.85 3.12
C GLU A 243 9.76 2.84 2.03
N ALA A 244 9.34 4.10 2.17
CA ALA A 244 9.79 5.16 1.28
C ALA A 244 11.21 5.57 1.65
N LYS A 245 12.07 5.76 0.64
CA LYS A 245 13.46 6.16 0.83
C LYS A 245 13.61 7.68 0.84
N GLN A 246 14.74 8.15 1.34
CA GLN A 246 15.18 9.53 1.17
C GLN A 246 15.93 9.67 -0.16
N LYS A 247 15.76 10.82 -0.84
CA LYS A 247 16.63 11.16 -1.97
C LYS A 247 17.99 11.56 -1.42
N GLU A 248 19.03 10.83 -1.79
CA GLU A 248 20.44 11.23 -1.57
C GLU A 248 20.77 12.54 -2.30
#